data_AF-A0A0T6AK12-F1
#
_entry.id   AF-A0A0T6AK12-F1
#
_cell.length_a   1.000
_cell.length_b   1.000
_cell.length_c   1.000
_cell.angle_alpha   90.00
_cell.angle_beta   90.00
_cell.angle_gamma   90.00
#
_symmetry.space_group_name_H-M   'P 1'
#
loop_
_entity.id
_entity.type
_entity.pdbx_description
1 polymer ?
#
loop_
_entity_poly.entity_id
_entity_poly.type
_entity_poly.pdbx_seq_one_letter_code
_entity_poly.pdbx_strand_id
1 'polypeptide(L)'
;MTKALILLVTGAVALFVTGAPGIASAQTPTAVGTVTAVSGNVTVTRLAAAPQRLKIRDTLYSRDVVEARKDGIARILLGGKTTVTVRELSRLELREEARADGVRYTVELVAGKVRASVARALMGPGEQVEVRTRNAVASVRGTDFIVETGERPAPRRAFGLLAGREVAEGIHGGAARSEETVVVTLSGVVEVANGLEATGRAERVGAYETARISGQGEPIRLQIQGDDMKSFLKGLTPVRPHEATATGPSSK
;
A
#
# COMPACT_ATOMS: atom_id res chain seq x y z
N MET A 1 37.19 77.13 36.59
CA MET A 1 37.69 76.59 35.30
C MET A 1 37.86 75.07 35.44
N THR A 2 37.95 74.32 34.34
CA THR A 2 38.52 72.95 34.26
C THR A 2 37.73 71.75 34.86
N LYS A 3 36.86 71.17 34.01
CA LYS A 3 36.51 69.73 33.72
C LYS A 3 36.78 68.54 34.69
N ALA A 4 35.94 67.50 34.49
CA ALA A 4 36.03 66.07 34.89
C ALA A 4 35.61 65.74 36.35
N LEU A 5 35.11 64.55 36.72
CA LEU A 5 34.91 63.21 36.08
C LEU A 5 33.59 62.60 36.69
N ILE A 6 32.59 62.01 36.02
CA ILE A 6 32.52 60.68 35.35
C ILE A 6 32.92 59.52 36.31
N LEU A 7 32.22 58.39 36.53
CA LEU A 7 30.87 57.80 36.26
C LEU A 7 30.78 56.52 37.17
N LEU A 8 29.70 55.81 37.51
CA LEU A 8 28.21 55.85 37.43
C LEU A 8 27.68 55.02 38.65
N VAL A 9 26.39 54.66 38.73
CA VAL A 9 25.83 53.66 39.67
C VAL A 9 25.27 52.46 38.91
N THR A 10 25.67 51.24 39.28
CA THR A 10 25.23 49.98 38.64
C THR A 10 23.99 49.39 39.34
N GLY A 11 22.80 49.63 38.77
CA GLY A 11 21.57 48.93 39.17
C GLY A 11 21.37 47.63 38.37
N ALA A 12 21.10 46.52 39.05
CA ALA A 12 20.86 45.23 38.39
C ALA A 12 19.45 45.15 37.77
N VAL A 13 19.36 44.89 36.46
CA VAL A 13 18.10 44.69 35.74
C VAL A 13 17.94 43.21 35.42
N ALA A 14 16.86 42.59 35.88
CA ALA A 14 16.54 41.19 35.58
C ALA A 14 16.00 41.06 34.15
N LEU A 15 16.71 40.29 33.30
CA LEU A 15 16.33 40.11 31.90
C LEU A 15 15.34 38.94 31.75
N PHE A 16 14.05 39.26 31.65
CA PHE A 16 12.97 38.29 31.52
C PHE A 16 12.90 37.75 30.07
N VAL A 17 13.57 36.64 29.78
CA VAL A 17 13.55 36.01 28.45
C VAL A 17 12.21 35.31 28.22
N THR A 18 11.30 35.97 27.51
CA THR A 18 10.01 35.41 27.10
C THR A 18 10.19 34.44 25.93
N GLY A 19 10.05 33.15 26.19
CA GLY A 19 10.06 32.12 25.15
C GLY A 19 8.84 32.24 24.24
N ALA A 20 9.05 32.57 22.96
CA ALA A 20 7.98 32.59 21.97
C ALA A 20 7.48 31.15 21.70
N PRO A 21 6.15 30.89 21.70
CA PRO A 21 5.62 29.58 21.37
C PRO A 21 5.88 29.29 19.88
N GLY A 22 6.60 28.21 19.60
CA GLY A 22 6.89 27.79 18.23
C GLY A 22 5.60 27.47 17.47
N ILE A 23 5.35 28.17 16.37
CA ILE A 23 4.18 27.93 15.52
C ILE A 23 4.36 26.57 14.83
N ALA A 24 3.71 25.54 15.38
CA ALA A 24 3.66 24.23 14.76
C ALA A 24 2.89 24.33 13.42
N SER A 25 3.63 24.32 12.31
CA SER A 25 3.04 24.37 10.97
C SER A 25 2.19 23.12 10.74
N ALA A 26 0.88 23.29 10.75
CA ALA A 26 -0.07 22.25 10.36
C ALA A 26 0.08 21.98 8.86
N GLN A 27 0.92 21.01 8.51
CA GLN A 27 1.17 20.64 7.12
C GLN A 27 -0.15 20.25 6.44
N THR A 28 -0.54 21.04 5.43
CA THR A 28 -1.74 20.79 4.62
C THR A 28 -1.66 19.37 4.04
N PRO A 29 -2.66 18.49 4.28
CA PRO A 29 -2.62 17.14 3.76
C PRO A 29 -2.57 17.13 2.23
N THR A 30 -1.52 16.55 1.65
CA THR A 30 -1.39 16.43 0.20
C THR A 30 -2.47 15.48 -0.33
N ALA A 31 -3.24 15.92 -1.33
CA ALA A 31 -4.26 15.10 -1.97
C ALA A 31 -3.62 14.12 -2.96
N VAL A 32 -3.74 12.81 -2.69
CA VAL A 32 -3.03 11.76 -3.45
C VAL A 32 -3.94 11.05 -4.45
N GLY A 33 -5.26 11.14 -4.32
CA GLY A 33 -6.19 10.52 -5.26
C GLY A 33 -7.67 10.77 -4.95
N THR A 34 -8.53 10.21 -5.81
CA THR A 34 -9.99 10.36 -5.74
C THR A 34 -10.69 9.01 -5.85
N VAL A 35 -11.74 8.79 -5.07
CA VAL A 35 -12.54 7.55 -5.12
C VAL A 35 -13.46 7.54 -6.36
N THR A 36 -13.32 6.51 -7.20
CA THR A 36 -14.11 6.32 -8.43
C THR A 36 -15.22 5.27 -8.32
N ALA A 37 -15.21 4.44 -7.27
CA ALA A 37 -16.35 3.59 -6.88
C ALA A 37 -16.20 3.12 -5.42
N VAL A 38 -17.34 2.85 -4.76
CA VAL A 38 -17.43 2.13 -3.47
C VAL A 38 -18.63 1.18 -3.54
N SER A 39 -18.49 -0.01 -2.97
CA SER A 39 -19.57 -0.96 -2.67
C SER A 39 -19.38 -1.56 -1.27
N GLY A 40 -20.47 -2.00 -0.66
CA GLY A 40 -20.45 -2.63 0.67
C GLY A 40 -20.00 -1.68 1.79
N ASN A 41 -19.17 -2.23 2.70
CA ASN A 41 -18.64 -1.52 3.86
C ASN A 41 -17.14 -1.22 3.67
N VAL A 42 -16.84 0.04 3.34
CA VAL A 42 -15.47 0.59 3.25
C VAL A 42 -15.41 1.89 4.05
N THR A 43 -14.36 2.06 4.82
CA THR A 43 -14.07 3.27 5.60
C THR A 43 -12.74 3.90 5.22
N VAL A 44 -12.60 5.20 5.49
CA VAL A 44 -11.34 5.93 5.53
C VAL A 44 -11.09 6.45 6.93
N THR A 45 -9.87 6.28 7.42
CA THR A 45 -9.40 6.87 8.68
C THR A 45 -8.33 7.90 8.32
N ARG A 46 -8.65 9.18 8.51
CA ARG A 46 -7.73 10.30 8.33
C ARG A 46 -6.91 10.52 9.61
N LEU A 47 -5.79 11.23 9.52
CA LEU A 47 -4.84 11.53 10.62
C LEU A 47 -5.51 11.65 12.02
N ALA A 48 -5.38 10.60 12.83
CA ALA A 48 -5.92 10.47 14.20
C ALA A 48 -7.44 10.73 14.38
N ALA A 49 -8.23 10.79 13.30
CA ALA A 49 -9.68 10.92 13.33
C ALA A 49 -10.38 9.57 13.50
N ALA A 50 -11.66 9.58 13.89
CA ALA A 50 -12.49 8.38 13.87
C ALA A 50 -12.73 7.89 12.41
N PRO A 51 -12.84 6.57 12.16
CA PRO A 51 -13.13 6.04 10.83
C PRO A 51 -14.45 6.55 10.24
N GLN A 52 -14.41 7.09 9.03
CA GLN A 52 -15.55 7.62 8.29
C GLN A 52 -15.94 6.69 7.15
N ARG A 53 -17.23 6.58 6.79
CA ARG A 53 -17.64 5.77 5.63
C ARG A 53 -17.16 6.43 4.32
N LEU A 54 -16.42 5.66 3.52
CA LEU A 54 -15.91 6.09 2.22
C LEU A 54 -17.06 6.27 1.21
N LYS A 55 -16.99 7.31 0.39
CA LYS A 55 -17.97 7.64 -0.66
C LYS A 55 -17.28 7.79 -2.01
N ILE A 56 -18.07 7.66 -3.08
CA ILE A 56 -17.61 8.02 -4.44
C ILE A 56 -17.35 9.53 -4.51
N ARG A 57 -16.30 9.92 -5.24
CA ARG A 57 -15.76 11.29 -5.35
C ARG A 57 -15.12 11.86 -4.08
N ASP A 58 -14.97 11.10 -3.00
CA ASP A 58 -14.12 11.53 -1.87
C ASP A 58 -12.67 11.73 -2.35
N THR A 59 -12.06 12.84 -1.94
CA THR A 59 -10.61 13.04 -2.01
C THR A 59 -9.93 12.27 -0.88
N LEU A 60 -8.85 11.57 -1.23
CA LEU A 60 -7.95 10.87 -0.32
C LEU A 60 -6.62 11.60 -0.23
N TYR A 61 -6.06 11.60 0.98
CA TYR A 61 -4.85 12.35 1.32
C TYR A 61 -3.69 11.41 1.70
N SER A 62 -2.47 11.92 1.69
CA SER A 62 -1.30 11.18 2.15
C SER A 62 -1.46 10.84 3.63
N ARG A 63 -1.22 9.57 3.99
CA ARG A 63 -1.51 8.89 5.27
C ARG A 63 -2.99 8.60 5.56
N ASP A 64 -3.90 8.74 4.60
CA ASP A 64 -5.26 8.19 4.75
C ASP A 64 -5.19 6.65 4.72
N VAL A 65 -5.80 6.02 5.74
CA VAL A 65 -5.96 4.56 5.81
C VAL A 65 -7.32 4.18 5.24
N VAL A 66 -7.35 3.35 4.20
CA VAL A 66 -8.58 2.78 3.64
C VAL A 66 -8.74 1.34 4.12
N GLU A 67 -9.90 1.02 4.68
CA GLU A 67 -10.23 -0.31 5.19
C GLU A 67 -11.54 -0.81 4.60
N ALA A 68 -11.47 -1.89 3.83
CA ALA A 68 -12.61 -2.57 3.24
C ALA A 68 -12.92 -3.83 4.04
N ARG A 69 -14.10 -3.89 4.66
CA ARG A 69 -14.56 -5.02 5.48
C ARG A 69 -15.09 -6.13 4.56
N LYS A 70 -15.72 -7.18 5.12
CA LYS A 70 -16.42 -8.22 4.35
C LYS A 70 -17.40 -7.56 3.34
N ASP A 71 -17.46 -8.10 2.12
CA ASP A 71 -18.30 -7.60 1.02
C ASP A 71 -17.99 -6.14 0.57
N GLY A 72 -16.96 -5.50 1.14
CA GLY A 72 -16.53 -4.14 0.80
C GLY A 72 -15.59 -4.11 -0.40
N ILE A 73 -15.82 -3.21 -1.35
CA ILE A 73 -14.95 -3.00 -2.52
C ILE A 73 -14.81 -1.50 -2.77
N ALA A 74 -13.60 -1.00 -3.02
CA ALA A 74 -13.38 0.38 -3.43
C ALA A 74 -12.47 0.46 -4.67
N ARG A 75 -12.62 1.54 -5.44
CA ARG A 75 -11.73 1.87 -6.56
C ARG A 75 -11.25 3.30 -6.43
N ILE A 76 -9.94 3.50 -6.45
CA ILE A 76 -9.26 4.77 -6.21
C ILE A 76 -8.44 5.12 -7.46
N LEU A 77 -8.55 6.35 -7.95
CA LEU A 77 -7.64 6.91 -8.93
C LEU A 77 -6.53 7.67 -8.19
N LEU A 78 -5.38 7.04 -8.06
CA LEU A 78 -4.20 7.53 -7.35
C LEU A 78 -3.25 8.25 -8.32
N GLY A 79 -2.80 9.45 -7.95
CA GLY A 79 -1.90 10.30 -8.75
C GLY A 79 -2.42 10.64 -10.16
N GLY A 80 -3.73 10.56 -10.39
CA GLY A 80 -4.37 10.75 -11.71
C GLY A 80 -4.11 9.63 -12.74
N LYS A 81 -3.30 8.62 -12.42
CA LYS A 81 -2.71 7.67 -13.39
C LYS A 81 -2.77 6.19 -13.00
N THR A 82 -3.07 5.90 -11.73
CA THR A 82 -3.13 4.53 -11.21
C THR A 82 -4.52 4.22 -10.70
N THR A 83 -5.15 3.18 -11.25
CA THR A 83 -6.39 2.63 -10.71
C THR A 83 -6.06 1.55 -9.68
N VAL A 84 -6.25 1.85 -8.41
CA VAL A 84 -6.15 0.87 -7.30
C VAL A 84 -7.55 0.34 -7.00
N THR A 85 -7.75 -0.97 -7.12
CA THR A 85 -8.97 -1.68 -6.71
C THR A 85 -8.70 -2.43 -5.41
N VAL A 86 -9.42 -2.06 -4.37
CA VAL A 86 -9.33 -2.62 -3.01
C VAL A 86 -10.44 -3.64 -2.80
N ARG A 87 -10.09 -4.83 -2.31
CA ARG A 87 -11.05 -5.90 -2.02
C ARG A 87 -11.49 -5.91 -0.57
N GLU A 88 -12.48 -6.75 -0.30
CA GLU A 88 -12.91 -7.08 1.05
C GLU A 88 -11.75 -7.62 1.89
N LEU A 89 -11.89 -7.50 3.22
CA LEU A 89 -10.90 -7.92 4.22
C LEU A 89 -9.50 -7.28 3.99
N SER A 90 -9.45 -6.11 3.34
CA SER A 90 -8.21 -5.45 2.97
C SER A 90 -8.05 -4.11 3.69
N ARG A 91 -6.85 -3.83 4.17
CA ARG A 91 -6.49 -2.58 4.84
C ARG A 91 -5.19 -2.05 4.24
N LEU A 92 -5.20 -0.79 3.82
CA LEU A 92 -4.03 -0.12 3.24
C LEU A 92 -3.89 1.31 3.77
N GLU A 93 -2.67 1.84 3.76
CA GLU A 93 -2.37 3.26 3.93
C GLU A 93 -1.84 3.81 2.59
N LEU A 94 -2.33 4.99 2.17
CA LEU A 94 -1.82 5.67 0.99
C LEU A 94 -0.71 6.63 1.38
N ARG A 95 0.41 6.63 0.66
CA ARG A 95 1.50 7.60 0.83
C ARG A 95 1.94 8.19 -0.49
N GLU A 96 2.30 9.46 -0.45
CA GLU A 96 3.00 10.15 -1.53
C GLU A 96 4.33 10.68 -1.00
N GLU A 97 5.40 10.47 -1.76
CA GLU A 97 6.75 10.95 -1.50
C GLU A 97 7.23 11.72 -2.73
N ALA A 98 7.41 13.04 -2.59
CA ALA A 98 8.04 13.87 -3.60
C ALA A 98 9.56 13.70 -3.54
N ARG A 99 10.18 13.37 -4.67
CA ARG A 99 11.62 13.18 -4.82
C ARG A 99 12.20 14.19 -5.82
N ALA A 100 13.53 14.26 -5.90
CA ALA A 100 14.20 15.14 -6.85
C ALA A 100 14.01 14.73 -8.33
N ASP A 101 13.68 13.46 -8.59
CA ASP A 101 13.47 12.91 -9.94
C ASP A 101 12.00 12.87 -10.38
N GLY A 102 11.05 12.79 -9.44
CA GLY A 102 9.62 12.66 -9.68
C GLY A 102 8.83 12.33 -8.41
N VAL A 103 7.59 11.88 -8.55
CA VAL A 103 6.72 11.51 -7.41
C VAL A 103 6.59 9.99 -7.29
N ARG A 104 6.84 9.46 -6.08
CA ARG A 104 6.54 8.07 -5.71
C ARG A 104 5.17 8.00 -5.03
N TYR A 105 4.28 7.21 -5.61
CA TYR A 105 3.02 6.80 -4.99
C TYR A 105 3.17 5.42 -4.36
N THR A 106 2.90 5.30 -3.06
CA THR A 106 3.00 4.04 -2.32
C THR A 106 1.63 3.63 -1.77
N VAL A 107 1.28 2.36 -1.97
CA VAL A 107 0.14 1.70 -1.33
C VAL A 107 0.71 0.71 -0.31
N GLU A 108 0.66 1.07 0.96
CA GLU A 108 1.16 0.24 2.08
C GLU A 108 0.03 -0.73 2.48
N LEU A 109 0.01 -1.92 1.86
CA LEU A 109 -0.98 -2.98 2.09
C LEU A 109 -0.64 -3.77 3.35
N VAL A 110 -1.46 -3.60 4.39
CA VAL A 110 -1.29 -4.26 5.70
C VAL A 110 -1.95 -5.63 5.74
N ALA A 111 -3.05 -5.83 4.98
CA ALA A 111 -3.75 -7.10 4.86
C ALA A 111 -4.61 -7.13 3.59
N GLY A 112 -4.87 -8.32 3.07
CA GLY A 112 -5.87 -8.55 2.02
C GLY A 112 -5.31 -8.44 0.60
N LYS A 113 -6.12 -7.93 -0.34
CA LYS A 113 -5.86 -7.98 -1.78
C LYS A 113 -6.15 -6.66 -2.49
N VAL A 114 -5.20 -6.21 -3.30
CA VAL A 114 -5.36 -5.07 -4.20
C VAL A 114 -4.96 -5.44 -5.63
N ARG A 115 -5.58 -4.79 -6.61
CA ARG A 115 -5.09 -4.72 -7.99
C ARG A 115 -4.72 -3.28 -8.31
N ALA A 116 -3.52 -3.06 -8.82
CA ALA A 116 -3.05 -1.77 -9.27
C ALA A 116 -2.80 -1.80 -10.78
N SER A 117 -3.55 -0.98 -11.52
CA SER A 117 -3.39 -0.80 -12.96
C SER A 117 -2.83 0.59 -13.22
N VAL A 118 -1.58 0.65 -13.69
CA VAL A 118 -0.80 1.89 -13.83
C VAL A 118 -0.71 2.28 -15.30
N ALA A 119 -1.30 3.40 -15.69
CA ALA A 119 -1.31 3.90 -17.06
C ALA A 119 0.07 4.48 -17.44
N ARG A 120 0.93 3.68 -18.07
CA ARG A 120 2.32 4.07 -18.44
C ARG A 120 2.40 5.40 -19.20
N ALA A 121 1.44 5.66 -20.09
CA ALA A 121 1.36 6.88 -20.90
C ALA A 121 1.03 8.15 -20.10
N LEU A 122 0.59 8.02 -18.84
CA LEU A 122 0.29 9.13 -17.92
C LEU A 122 1.37 9.30 -16.84
N MET A 123 2.52 8.62 -16.95
CA MET A 123 3.63 8.73 -16.00
C MET A 123 4.72 9.68 -16.52
N GLY A 124 5.05 10.69 -15.72
CA GLY A 124 6.17 11.60 -15.97
C GLY A 124 7.55 10.94 -15.79
N PRO A 125 8.64 11.70 -16.03
CA PRO A 125 10.00 11.34 -15.62
C PRO A 125 10.07 11.06 -14.11
N GLY A 126 10.93 10.10 -13.70
CA GLY A 126 11.15 9.69 -12.30
C GLY A 126 9.95 9.15 -11.52
N GLU A 127 8.72 9.27 -12.03
CA GLU A 127 7.54 8.82 -11.33
C GLU A 127 7.50 7.29 -11.17
N GLN A 128 7.05 6.86 -10.00
CA GLN A 128 7.03 5.46 -9.60
C GLN A 128 5.74 5.14 -8.83
N VAL A 129 5.27 3.90 -8.98
CA VAL A 129 4.18 3.35 -8.17
C VAL A 129 4.72 2.12 -7.46
N GLU A 130 4.49 2.03 -6.16
CA GLU A 130 4.88 0.89 -5.33
C GLU A 130 3.66 0.37 -4.56
N VAL A 131 3.48 -0.95 -4.55
CA VAL A 131 2.65 -1.60 -3.53
C VAL A 131 3.61 -2.28 -2.57
N ARG A 132 3.54 -1.89 -1.30
CA ARG A 132 4.36 -2.45 -0.23
C ARG A 132 3.50 -3.31 0.66
N THR A 133 4.07 -4.42 1.12
CA THR A 133 3.55 -5.22 2.22
C THR A 133 4.62 -5.26 3.30
N ARG A 134 4.38 -5.97 4.40
CA ARG A 134 5.39 -6.14 5.45
C ARG A 134 6.69 -6.76 4.93
N ASN A 135 6.62 -7.63 3.92
CA ASN A 135 7.78 -8.39 3.44
C ASN A 135 8.07 -8.27 1.93
N ALA A 136 7.36 -7.43 1.18
CA ALA A 136 7.65 -7.20 -0.23
C ALA A 136 7.44 -5.75 -0.67
N VAL A 137 8.24 -5.31 -1.64
CA VAL A 137 8.06 -4.05 -2.37
C VAL A 137 7.88 -4.38 -3.84
N ALA A 138 6.65 -4.23 -4.33
CA ALA A 138 6.29 -4.40 -5.75
C ALA A 138 6.34 -3.04 -6.46
N SER A 139 7.45 -2.75 -7.13
CA SER A 139 7.70 -1.50 -7.86
C SER A 139 7.32 -1.60 -9.34
N VAL A 140 6.63 -0.59 -9.87
CA VAL A 140 6.26 -0.53 -11.29
C VAL A 140 6.37 0.88 -11.89
N ARG A 141 6.50 0.91 -13.23
CA ARG A 141 6.34 2.11 -14.06
C ARG A 141 5.52 1.82 -15.33
N GLY A 142 4.27 1.39 -15.14
CA GLY A 142 3.31 1.10 -16.20
C GLY A 142 3.02 -0.39 -16.37
N THR A 143 2.13 -0.93 -15.54
CA THR A 143 1.91 -2.37 -15.32
C THR A 143 0.51 -2.57 -14.73
N ASP A 144 -0.14 -3.69 -15.01
CA ASP A 144 -1.36 -4.14 -14.31
C ASP A 144 -1.02 -5.40 -13.53
N PHE A 145 -1.21 -5.35 -12.21
CA PHE A 145 -0.75 -6.39 -11.28
C PHE A 145 -1.63 -6.47 -10.04
N ILE A 146 -1.58 -7.62 -9.37
CA ILE A 146 -2.29 -7.93 -8.15
C ILE A 146 -1.26 -8.15 -7.05
N VAL A 147 -1.52 -7.64 -5.85
CA VAL A 147 -0.78 -7.99 -4.63
C VAL A 147 -1.78 -8.49 -3.60
N GLU A 148 -1.45 -9.65 -3.01
CA GLU A 148 -2.18 -10.27 -1.92
C GLU A 148 -1.21 -10.53 -0.78
N THR A 149 -1.56 -10.11 0.44
CA THR A 149 -0.81 -10.45 1.66
C THR A 149 -1.74 -10.99 2.74
N GLY A 150 -1.26 -12.02 3.44
CA GLY A 150 -1.93 -12.59 4.59
C GLY A 150 -1.06 -13.59 5.32
N GLU A 151 -1.61 -14.13 6.42
CA GLU A 151 -1.01 -15.29 7.07
C GLU A 151 -1.15 -16.49 6.14
N ARG A 152 -0.03 -17.15 5.79
CA ARG A 152 -0.11 -18.43 5.07
C ARG A 152 -0.94 -19.40 5.90
N PRO A 153 -2.08 -19.94 5.41
CA PRO A 153 -2.78 -20.99 6.12
C PRO A 153 -1.83 -22.18 6.24
N ALA A 154 -1.56 -22.61 7.48
CA ALA A 154 -0.57 -23.65 7.76
C ALA A 154 -0.80 -24.84 6.82
N PRO A 155 0.25 -25.32 6.11
CA PRO A 155 0.06 -26.23 4.98
C PRO A 155 -0.69 -27.46 5.45
N ARG A 156 -1.94 -27.61 4.98
CA ARG A 156 -2.69 -28.86 5.13
C ARG A 156 -1.81 -29.92 4.50
N ARG A 157 -1.28 -30.85 5.31
CA ARG A 157 -0.52 -31.99 4.83
C ARG A 157 -1.46 -32.82 3.96
N ALA A 158 -1.38 -32.60 2.64
CA ALA A 158 -2.10 -33.38 1.67
C ALA A 158 -1.55 -34.80 1.72
N PHE A 159 -2.31 -35.73 2.30
CA PHE A 159 -2.00 -37.15 2.23
C PHE A 159 -2.09 -37.57 0.76
N GLY A 160 -0.92 -37.74 0.12
CA GLY A 160 -0.83 -37.81 -1.34
C GLY A 160 0.54 -38.24 -1.87
N LEU A 161 1.09 -39.31 -1.29
CA LEU A 161 2.17 -40.18 -1.79
C LEU A 161 3.43 -39.58 -2.47
N LEU A 162 4.57 -40.00 -1.91
CA LEU A 162 5.83 -40.40 -2.56
C LEU A 162 6.86 -39.34 -3.03
N ALA A 163 8.07 -39.57 -2.48
CA ALA A 163 9.39 -39.44 -3.10
C ALA A 163 9.95 -38.06 -3.46
N GLY A 164 11.09 -37.72 -2.84
CA GLY A 164 12.06 -36.81 -3.46
C GLY A 164 12.75 -35.82 -2.52
N ARG A 165 13.70 -36.29 -1.69
CA ARG A 165 14.85 -35.51 -1.20
C ARG A 165 14.48 -34.16 -0.55
N GLU A 166 14.17 -34.18 0.74
CA GLU A 166 14.17 -32.97 1.58
C GLU A 166 15.56 -32.31 1.52
N VAL A 167 15.66 -31.15 0.87
CA VAL A 167 16.82 -30.26 1.03
C VAL A 167 16.58 -29.47 2.31
N ALA A 168 17.06 -30.02 3.42
CA ALA A 168 16.84 -29.47 4.76
C ALA A 168 17.71 -28.22 4.99
N GLU A 169 17.18 -27.05 4.64
CA GLU A 169 17.80 -25.76 4.91
C GLU A 169 16.78 -24.80 5.54
N GLY A 170 17.18 -24.07 6.58
CA GLY A 170 16.38 -22.96 7.12
C GLY A 170 15.38 -23.23 8.25
N ILE A 171 15.49 -24.32 9.04
CA ILE A 171 14.78 -24.37 10.34
C ILE A 171 15.49 -23.46 11.36
N HIS A 172 15.20 -22.16 11.28
CA HIS A 172 15.60 -21.14 12.25
C HIS A 172 14.40 -20.25 12.59
N GLY A 173 14.12 -20.04 13.88
CA GLY A 173 13.25 -18.93 14.32
C GLY A 173 11.77 -19.21 14.63
N GLY A 174 11.36 -20.48 14.82
CA GLY A 174 10.08 -20.82 15.47
C GLY A 174 8.80 -20.63 14.62
N ALA A 175 7.67 -21.11 15.17
CA ALA A 175 6.38 -21.15 14.47
C ALA A 175 5.62 -19.80 14.50
N ALA A 176 6.31 -18.70 14.23
CA ALA A 176 5.64 -17.46 13.88
C ALA A 176 4.85 -17.67 12.58
N ARG A 177 3.61 -17.16 12.51
CA ARG A 177 2.81 -17.16 11.28
C ARG A 177 3.59 -16.44 10.18
N SER A 178 4.12 -17.19 9.22
CA SER A 178 4.88 -16.62 8.11
C SER A 178 3.91 -15.85 7.23
N GLU A 179 4.00 -14.53 7.32
CA GLU A 179 3.27 -13.61 6.45
C GLU A 179 3.78 -13.80 5.02
N GLU A 180 2.84 -13.98 4.10
CA GLU A 180 3.07 -14.41 2.73
C GLU A 180 2.50 -13.35 1.80
N THR A 181 3.37 -12.75 1.00
CA THR A 181 2.96 -11.89 -0.11
C THR A 181 3.05 -12.65 -1.41
N VAL A 182 1.99 -12.56 -2.21
CA VAL A 182 1.93 -13.04 -3.59
C VAL A 182 1.71 -11.84 -4.50
N VAL A 183 2.61 -11.65 -5.46
CA VAL A 183 2.53 -10.65 -6.52
C VAL A 183 2.22 -11.37 -7.82
N VAL A 184 1.16 -10.99 -8.53
CA VAL A 184 0.74 -11.57 -9.82
C VAL A 184 0.76 -10.47 -10.88
N THR A 185 1.60 -10.61 -11.90
CA THR A 185 1.68 -9.62 -12.99
C THR A 185 0.71 -10.01 -14.11
N LEU A 186 -0.28 -9.16 -14.40
CA LEU A 186 -1.25 -9.39 -15.46
C LEU A 186 -0.76 -8.86 -16.81
N SER A 187 -0.06 -7.71 -16.81
CA SER A 187 0.62 -7.18 -17.99
C SER A 187 1.74 -6.21 -17.60
N GLY A 188 2.82 -6.16 -18.39
CA GLY A 188 4.01 -5.37 -18.08
C GLY A 188 5.06 -6.17 -17.30
N VAL A 189 5.78 -5.50 -16.39
CA VAL A 189 6.80 -6.09 -15.52
C VAL A 189 6.70 -5.43 -14.14
N VAL A 190 6.77 -6.22 -13.06
CA VAL A 190 6.94 -5.74 -11.70
C VAL A 190 8.38 -6.04 -11.25
N GLU A 191 9.06 -5.06 -10.68
CA GLU A 191 10.31 -5.27 -9.94
C GLU A 191 9.93 -5.57 -8.49
N VAL A 192 10.10 -6.81 -8.04
CA VAL A 192 9.68 -7.29 -6.71
C VAL A 192 10.90 -7.57 -5.84
N ALA A 193 11.08 -6.80 -4.76
CA ALA A 193 12.13 -7.05 -3.76
C ALA A 193 11.53 -7.49 -2.42
N ASN A 194 12.29 -8.18 -1.57
CA ASN A 194 11.90 -8.38 -0.17
C ASN A 194 11.98 -7.03 0.58
N GLY A 195 10.93 -6.66 1.31
CA GLY A 195 10.83 -5.39 2.04
C GLY A 195 11.53 -5.36 3.40
N LEU A 196 12.00 -6.50 3.89
CA LEU A 196 12.70 -6.65 5.18
C LEU A 196 14.21 -6.82 5.03
N GLU A 197 14.68 -7.24 3.85
CA GLU A 197 16.10 -7.36 3.54
C GLU A 197 16.67 -6.06 2.98
N ALA A 198 17.59 -5.42 3.70
CA ALA A 198 18.25 -4.18 3.26
C ALA A 198 19.10 -4.32 1.97
N THR A 199 19.35 -5.57 1.54
CA THR A 199 20.14 -5.92 0.34
C THR A 199 19.46 -6.95 -0.56
N GLY A 200 18.16 -7.22 -0.35
CA GLY A 200 17.42 -8.25 -1.09
C GLY A 200 17.37 -7.93 -2.59
N ARG A 201 17.56 -8.95 -3.43
CA ARG A 201 17.53 -8.76 -4.90
C ARG A 201 16.12 -8.47 -5.40
N ALA A 202 16.00 -7.52 -6.31
CA ALA A 202 14.76 -7.24 -7.03
C ALA A 202 14.58 -8.25 -8.17
N GLU A 203 13.49 -9.01 -8.12
CA GLU A 203 13.13 -10.03 -9.10
C GLU A 203 12.16 -9.48 -10.16
N ARG A 204 12.43 -9.76 -11.43
CA ARG A 204 11.77 -9.08 -12.58
C ARG A 204 10.56 -9.84 -13.11
N VAL A 205 9.42 -9.76 -12.43
CA VAL A 205 8.21 -10.56 -12.69
C VAL A 205 7.44 -10.05 -13.91
N GLY A 206 7.49 -10.80 -15.02
CA GLY A 206 6.81 -10.49 -16.28
C GLY A 206 5.34 -10.90 -16.32
N ALA A 207 4.64 -10.55 -17.40
CA ALA A 207 3.22 -10.90 -17.59
C ALA A 207 2.96 -12.41 -17.50
N TYR A 208 1.90 -12.77 -16.77
CA TYR A 208 1.49 -14.15 -16.44
C TYR A 208 2.45 -14.93 -15.51
N GLU A 209 3.42 -14.23 -14.92
CA GLU A 209 4.25 -14.75 -13.84
C GLU A 209 3.80 -14.22 -12.47
N THR A 210 4.24 -14.91 -11.42
CA THR A 210 4.03 -14.50 -10.02
C THR A 210 5.32 -14.60 -9.23
N ALA A 211 5.55 -13.65 -8.31
CA ALA A 211 6.54 -13.77 -7.25
C ALA A 211 5.85 -14.07 -5.92
N ARG A 212 6.49 -14.93 -5.12
CA ARG A 212 6.01 -15.36 -3.81
C ARG A 212 7.10 -15.11 -2.76
N ILE A 213 6.78 -14.36 -1.72
CA ILE A 213 7.72 -13.89 -0.70
C ILE A 213 7.24 -14.31 0.69
N SER A 214 8.12 -14.91 1.50
CA SER A 214 7.77 -15.52 2.80
C SER A 214 8.75 -15.06 3.88
N GLY A 215 8.29 -14.25 4.84
CA GLY A 215 9.18 -13.69 5.86
C GLY A 215 10.41 -13.00 5.24
N GLN A 216 11.61 -13.44 5.63
CA GLN A 216 12.90 -12.88 5.18
C GLN A 216 13.46 -13.50 3.87
N GLY A 217 12.79 -14.47 3.24
CA GLY A 217 13.35 -15.15 2.05
C GLY A 217 13.25 -14.33 0.76
N GLU A 218 14.17 -14.57 -0.20
CA GLU A 218 14.13 -13.96 -1.53
C GLU A 218 12.82 -14.28 -2.30
N PRO A 219 12.38 -13.43 -3.25
CA PRO A 219 11.18 -13.66 -4.04
C PRO A 219 11.30 -14.88 -4.98
N ILE A 220 10.43 -15.89 -4.81
CA ILE A 220 10.38 -17.06 -5.68
C ILE A 220 9.46 -16.79 -6.87
N ARG A 221 10.00 -16.77 -8.10
CA ARG A 221 9.23 -16.68 -9.35
C ARG A 221 8.59 -18.03 -9.72
N LEU A 222 7.31 -18.00 -10.11
CA LEU A 222 6.56 -19.13 -10.65
C LEU A 222 5.72 -18.66 -11.86
N GLN A 223 5.39 -19.57 -12.79
CA GLN A 223 4.39 -19.30 -13.84
C GLN A 223 2.97 -19.61 -13.35
N ILE A 224 1.99 -18.85 -13.81
CA ILE A 224 0.59 -19.00 -13.42
C ILE A 224 -0.15 -19.89 -14.42
N GLN A 225 -0.83 -20.94 -13.96
CA GLN A 225 -1.66 -21.77 -14.83
C GLN A 225 -3.01 -21.08 -15.12
N GLY A 226 -3.63 -21.40 -16.26
CA GLY A 226 -4.80 -20.68 -16.77
C GLY A 226 -6.03 -20.68 -15.84
N ASP A 227 -6.16 -21.66 -14.95
CA ASP A 227 -7.23 -21.73 -13.95
C ASP A 227 -6.90 -20.98 -12.64
N ASP A 228 -5.63 -20.98 -12.22
CA ASP A 228 -5.18 -20.16 -11.08
C ASP A 228 -5.44 -18.67 -11.35
N MET A 229 -5.16 -18.21 -12.58
CA MET A 229 -5.43 -16.84 -13.03
C MET A 229 -6.90 -16.43 -12.84
N LYS A 230 -7.85 -17.33 -13.11
CA LYS A 230 -9.29 -17.09 -12.87
C LYS A 230 -9.58 -16.91 -11.38
N SER A 231 -8.88 -17.64 -10.51
CA SER A 231 -9.02 -17.52 -9.05
C SER A 231 -8.51 -16.17 -8.52
N PHE A 232 -7.37 -15.69 -9.01
CA PHE A 232 -6.82 -14.39 -8.64
C PHE A 232 -7.73 -13.24 -9.11
N LEU A 233 -8.21 -13.29 -10.36
CA LEU A 233 -9.10 -12.27 -10.94
C LEU A 233 -10.52 -12.26 -10.34
N LYS A 234 -10.96 -13.34 -9.68
CA LYS A 234 -12.33 -13.48 -9.14
C LYS A 234 -12.68 -12.35 -8.17
N GLY A 235 -13.53 -11.42 -8.62
CA GLY A 235 -13.98 -10.25 -7.86
C GLY A 235 -13.07 -9.02 -7.95
N LEU A 236 -11.96 -9.07 -8.69
CA LEU A 236 -11.16 -7.88 -9.07
C LEU A 236 -11.68 -7.19 -10.34
N THR A 237 -12.74 -7.73 -10.92
CA THR A 237 -13.55 -7.10 -11.98
C THR A 237 -14.91 -6.75 -11.36
N PRO A 238 -15.41 -5.51 -11.48
CA PRO A 238 -16.71 -5.14 -10.93
C PRO A 238 -17.85 -5.85 -11.69
N VAL A 239 -18.89 -6.24 -10.95
CA VAL A 239 -20.20 -6.58 -11.52
C VAL A 239 -20.70 -5.40 -12.35
N ARG A 240 -21.29 -5.64 -13.53
CA ARG A 240 -21.74 -4.55 -14.40
C ARG A 240 -22.92 -3.83 -13.74
N PRO A 241 -23.08 -2.50 -13.90
CA PRO A 241 -24.21 -1.77 -13.31
C PRO A 241 -25.59 -2.37 -13.64
N HIS A 242 -25.72 -2.98 -14.82
CA HIS A 242 -26.94 -3.61 -15.32
C HIS A 242 -27.29 -4.96 -14.64
N GLU A 243 -26.32 -5.65 -14.04
CA GLU A 243 -26.55 -6.94 -13.37
C GLU A 243 -27.08 -6.74 -11.94
N ALA A 244 -26.81 -5.59 -11.30
CA ALA A 244 -27.25 -5.27 -9.95
C ALA A 244 -28.78 -5.06 -9.81
N THR A 245 -29.51 -4.91 -10.92
CA THR A 245 -30.97 -4.70 -10.93
C THR A 245 -31.76 -6.00 -11.09
N ALA A 246 -31.12 -7.11 -11.46
CA ALA A 246 -31.80 -8.36 -11.84
C ALA A 246 -32.31 -9.21 -10.65
N THR A 247 -31.96 -8.87 -9.41
CA THR A 247 -32.31 -9.64 -8.20
C THR A 247 -33.22 -8.85 -7.25
N GLY A 248 -34.29 -8.27 -7.77
CA GLY A 248 -35.48 -7.93 -6.98
C GLY A 248 -36.32 -9.20 -6.73
N PRO A 249 -36.92 -9.40 -5.55
CA PRO A 249 -37.75 -10.58 -5.30
C PRO A 249 -39.03 -10.54 -6.14
N SER A 250 -39.25 -11.57 -6.95
CA SER A 250 -40.48 -11.77 -7.72
C SER A 250 -41.64 -12.09 -6.77
N SER A 251 -42.52 -11.13 -6.49
CA SER A 251 -43.73 -11.37 -5.69
C SER A 251 -44.77 -12.19 -6.46
N LYS A 252 -45.13 -13.35 -5.92
CA LYS A 252 -46.38 -14.08 -6.14
C LYS A 252 -46.86 -14.62 -4.79
#